data_AF-A0A0L6UZH9-F1
#
_entry.id   AF-A0A0L6UZH9-F1
#
_cell.length_a   1.000
_cell.length_b   1.000
_cell.length_c   1.000
_cell.angle_alpha   90.00
_cell.angle_beta   90.00
_cell.angle_gamma   90.00
#
_symmetry.space_group_name_H-M   'P 1'
#
loop_
_entity.id
_entity.type
_entity.pdbx_description
1 polymer ?
#
loop_
_entity_poly.entity_id
_entity_poly.type
_entity_poly.pdbx_seq_one_letter_code
_entity_poly.pdbx_strand_id
1 'polypeptide(L)'
;SADHLILDSGTSAHIFKNSCFFKSLEVGKFDVIKNGKKDVTLPIKGKAMVLLLWGEGTLSLENCLDVPDIFINLVSGEKENFECKSCVLSKITKQLFKKQSTLAEKPFQRLNLDLIGPIQPESTHKHQYVLNLIDNSSRYIAGFPLTHKKYNRCPHQSVDSQREILISEPHHPEHNSRAERTKRTIVESIRSTFASSHLPNKLWHEVLKSCCLSLKQIPRKEDYLSPWEIINWRKFPTEMLQPVGTPLVILKMTRHKG
;
A
#
# COMPACT_ATOMS: atom_id res chain seq x y z
N SER A 1 24.78 -16.83 5.16
CA SER A 1 23.95 -15.65 4.94
C SER A 1 23.90 -15.44 3.45
N ALA A 2 22.74 -15.64 2.81
CA ALA A 2 22.58 -15.33 1.39
C ALA A 2 22.32 -13.84 1.30
N ASP A 3 23.21 -13.08 0.66
CA ASP A 3 22.98 -11.68 0.40
C ASP A 3 21.88 -11.57 -0.66
N HIS A 4 20.68 -11.19 -0.22
CA HIS A 4 19.53 -11.01 -1.11
C HIS A 4 19.74 -9.75 -1.96
N LEU A 5 19.64 -9.88 -3.28
CA LEU A 5 19.47 -8.75 -4.20
C LEU A 5 18.00 -8.61 -4.55
N ILE A 6 17.45 -7.41 -4.39
CA ILE A 6 16.11 -7.05 -4.86
C ILE A 6 16.27 -6.21 -6.11
N LEU A 7 15.65 -6.64 -7.21
CA LEU A 7 15.44 -5.78 -8.37
C LEU A 7 14.33 -4.78 -8.02
N ASP A 8 14.66 -3.50 -7.94
CA ASP A 8 13.72 -2.44 -7.57
C ASP A 8 13.69 -1.33 -8.62
N SER A 9 12.61 -1.29 -9.40
CA SER A 9 12.34 -0.24 -10.39
C SER A 9 12.02 1.12 -9.76
N GLY A 10 11.79 1.17 -8.45
CA GLY A 10 11.64 2.39 -7.67
C GLY A 10 12.98 2.99 -7.20
N THR A 11 14.07 2.23 -7.26
CA THR A 11 15.39 2.69 -6.85
C THR A 11 16.14 3.29 -8.04
N SER A 12 16.68 4.49 -7.86
CA SER A 12 17.37 5.28 -8.89
C SER A 12 18.85 4.94 -9.09
N ALA A 13 19.40 4.01 -8.32
CA ALA A 13 20.79 3.55 -8.42
C ALA A 13 20.92 2.12 -7.90
N HIS A 14 21.92 1.36 -8.34
CA HIS A 14 22.23 0.08 -7.71
C HIS A 14 22.94 0.34 -6.37
N ILE A 15 22.46 -0.24 -5.27
CA ILE A 15 22.97 -0.02 -3.92
C ILE A 15 23.32 -1.35 -3.29
N PHE A 16 24.54 -1.48 -2.79
CA PHE A 16 25.04 -2.70 -2.16
C PHE A 16 25.51 -2.41 -0.75
N LYS A 17 25.26 -3.38 0.12
CA LYS A 17 25.68 -3.36 1.52
C LYS A 17 27.14 -3.76 1.69
N ASN A 18 27.59 -4.74 0.90
CA ASN A 18 28.87 -5.38 1.11
C ASN A 18 29.86 -4.94 0.02
N SER A 19 31.00 -4.42 0.46
CA SER A 19 32.12 -4.06 -0.41
C SER A 19 32.69 -5.25 -1.22
N CYS A 20 32.39 -6.48 -0.81
CA CYS A 20 32.77 -7.72 -1.50
C CYS A 20 32.15 -7.87 -2.91
N PHE A 21 31.12 -7.10 -3.24
CA PHE A 21 30.52 -7.10 -4.58
C PHE A 21 31.35 -6.29 -5.60
N PHE A 22 32.27 -5.44 -5.14
CA PHE A 22 32.97 -4.48 -5.99
C PHE A 22 34.37 -4.98 -6.35
N LYS A 23 34.75 -4.86 -7.63
CA LYS A 23 36.11 -5.21 -8.09
C LYS A 23 37.15 -4.13 -7.76
N SER A 24 36.77 -2.86 -7.91
CA SER A 24 37.64 -1.70 -7.64
C SER A 24 36.82 -0.58 -7.01
N LEU A 25 36.69 -0.58 -5.67
CA LEU A 25 35.89 0.39 -4.93
C LEU A 25 36.58 1.76 -4.86
N GLU A 26 35.99 2.78 -5.46
CA GLU A 26 36.42 4.16 -5.24
C GLU A 26 35.82 4.65 -3.92
N VAL A 27 36.66 4.70 -2.89
CA VAL A 27 36.27 5.18 -1.56
C VAL A 27 36.38 6.71 -1.52
N GLY A 28 35.33 7.38 -1.05
CA GLY A 28 35.28 8.84 -1.03
C GLY A 28 34.15 9.37 -0.16
N LYS A 29 34.12 10.69 0.05
CA LYS A 29 32.97 11.36 0.68
C LYS A 29 31.92 11.63 -0.39
N PHE A 30 30.93 10.75 -0.49
CA PHE A 30 29.81 10.90 -1.41
C PHE A 30 28.55 11.39 -0.68
N ASP A 31 27.51 11.70 -1.46
CA ASP A 31 26.20 12.13 -0.96
C ASP A 31 25.53 11.08 -0.05
N VAL A 32 24.41 11.46 0.56
CA VAL A 32 23.62 10.58 1.43
C VAL A 32 22.34 10.12 0.74
N ILE A 33 21.95 8.86 0.95
CA ILE A 33 20.66 8.33 0.51
C ILE A 33 19.60 8.68 1.55
N LYS A 34 18.53 9.34 1.10
CA LYS A 34 17.32 9.56 1.91
C LYS A 34 16.38 8.38 1.72
N ASN A 35 16.10 7.64 2.80
CA ASN A 35 15.05 6.63 2.75
C ASN A 35 13.66 7.27 2.94
N GLY A 36 12.58 6.52 2.71
CA GLY A 36 11.20 7.02 2.88
C GLY A 36 10.78 7.36 4.33
N LYS A 37 11.66 7.22 5.33
CA LYS A 37 11.45 7.68 6.71
C LYS A 37 12.08 9.07 6.87
N LYS A 38 11.33 10.00 7.48
CA LYS A 38 11.85 11.33 7.83
C LYS A 38 13.15 11.18 8.64
N ASP A 39 14.16 11.94 8.26
CA ASP A 39 15.42 12.17 8.98
C ASP A 39 16.40 10.98 9.06
N VAL A 40 16.19 9.90 8.31
CA VAL A 40 17.19 8.83 8.18
C VAL A 40 17.95 8.99 6.86
N THR A 41 19.21 9.37 6.97
CA THR A 41 20.16 9.46 5.85
C THR A 41 21.19 8.35 5.99
N LEU A 42 21.47 7.65 4.88
CA LEU A 42 22.49 6.60 4.82
C LEU A 42 23.68 7.11 4.00
N PRO A 43 24.89 7.19 4.56
CA PRO A 43 26.05 7.71 3.85
C PRO A 43 26.53 6.74 2.77
N ILE A 44 26.83 7.26 1.58
CA ILE A 44 27.50 6.51 0.52
C ILE A 44 29.00 6.53 0.82
N LYS A 45 29.60 5.34 1.01
CA LYS A 45 31.02 5.19 1.32
C LYS A 45 31.90 5.04 0.08
N GLY A 46 31.32 4.61 -1.02
CA GLY A 46 32.04 4.42 -2.27
C GLY A 46 31.15 4.22 -3.48
N LYS A 47 31.76 4.29 -4.65
CA LYS A 47 31.14 3.93 -5.93
C LYS A 47 32.03 2.97 -6.68
N ALA A 48 31.45 1.98 -7.35
CA ALA A 48 32.21 1.09 -8.22
C ALA A 48 31.31 0.23 -9.13
N MET A 49 31.95 -0.49 -10.03
CA MET A 49 31.30 -1.53 -10.82
C MET A 49 31.14 -2.82 -10.00
N VAL A 50 29.97 -3.44 -10.09
CA VAL A 50 29.68 -4.77 -9.53
C VAL A 50 29.54 -5.77 -10.67
N LEU A 51 30.21 -6.91 -10.55
CA LEU A 51 30.08 -8.02 -11.49
C LEU A 51 29.30 -9.16 -10.84
N LEU A 52 28.10 -9.44 -11.33
CA LEU A 52 27.28 -10.56 -10.88
C LEU A 52 27.52 -11.76 -11.81
N LEU A 53 27.81 -12.92 -11.22
CA LEU A 53 28.10 -14.17 -11.92
C LEU A 53 27.08 -15.24 -11.50
N TRP A 54 26.46 -15.93 -12.47
CA TRP A 54 25.60 -17.10 -12.23
C TRP A 54 25.79 -18.15 -13.32
N GLY A 55 26.32 -19.32 -12.99
CA GLY A 55 26.68 -20.33 -13.99
C GLY A 55 27.66 -19.74 -15.02
N GLU A 56 27.30 -19.78 -16.30
CA GLU A 56 28.05 -19.13 -17.40
C GLU A 56 27.62 -17.67 -17.66
N GLY A 57 26.56 -17.19 -17.01
CA GLY A 57 26.03 -15.85 -17.15
C GLY A 57 26.82 -14.82 -16.35
N THR A 58 27.09 -13.66 -16.97
CA THR A 58 27.77 -12.51 -16.35
C THR A 58 26.95 -11.24 -16.58
N LEU A 59 26.74 -10.45 -15.53
CA LEU A 59 26.14 -9.11 -15.60
C LEU A 59 27.04 -8.09 -14.92
N SER A 60 27.49 -7.10 -15.69
CA SER A 60 28.18 -5.92 -15.18
C SER A 60 27.18 -4.82 -14.86
N LEU A 61 27.18 -4.37 -13.61
CA LEU A 61 26.42 -3.21 -13.15
C LEU A 61 27.39 -2.06 -12.88
N GLU A 62 27.21 -0.97 -13.60
CA GLU A 62 28.02 0.24 -13.44
C GLU A 62 27.44 1.16 -12.34
N ASN A 63 28.25 2.11 -11.86
CA ASN A 63 27.81 3.15 -10.92
C ASN A 63 27.10 2.65 -9.64
N CYS A 64 27.49 1.47 -9.14
CA CYS A 64 26.91 0.90 -7.94
C CYS A 64 27.41 1.65 -6.69
N LEU A 65 26.52 1.88 -5.73
CA LEU A 65 26.78 2.62 -4.49
C LEU A 65 27.07 1.66 -3.34
N ASP A 66 28.17 1.88 -2.60
CA ASP A 66 28.47 1.16 -1.37
C ASP A 66 27.84 1.88 -0.16
N VAL A 67 26.86 1.22 0.46
CA VAL A 67 26.07 1.75 1.58
C VAL A 67 25.93 0.65 2.63
N PRO A 68 26.91 0.47 3.53
CA PRO A 68 26.94 -0.66 4.47
C PRO A 68 25.78 -0.69 5.47
N ASP A 69 25.18 0.47 5.71
CA ASP A 69 24.07 0.65 6.65
C ASP A 69 22.70 0.36 6.00
N ILE A 70 22.67 -0.01 4.71
CA ILE A 70 21.43 -0.46 4.05
C ILE A 70 21.06 -1.87 4.50
N PHE A 71 19.75 -2.12 4.64
CA PHE A 71 19.25 -3.42 5.07
C PHE A 71 19.23 -4.47 3.94
N ILE A 72 19.15 -4.06 2.68
CA ILE A 72 18.99 -4.96 1.52
C ILE A 72 19.76 -4.40 0.31
N ASN A 73 20.37 -5.27 -0.51
CA ASN A 73 20.99 -4.86 -1.78
C ASN A 73 19.91 -4.58 -2.83
N LEU A 74 19.99 -3.46 -3.51
CA LEU A 74 19.03 -3.00 -4.50
C LEU A 74 19.72 -2.93 -5.87
N VAL A 75 19.16 -3.60 -6.86
CA VAL A 75 19.54 -3.45 -8.26
C VAL A 75 18.47 -2.60 -8.91
N SER A 76 18.84 -1.40 -9.36
CA SER A 76 17.95 -0.60 -10.19
C SER A 76 17.63 -1.36 -11.47
N GLY A 77 16.37 -1.52 -11.81
CA GLY A 77 15.99 -1.91 -13.17
C GLY A 77 16.07 -0.66 -14.03
N GLU A 78 16.90 -0.65 -15.07
CA GLU A 78 17.00 0.47 -16.00
C GLU A 78 15.60 0.90 -16.44
N LYS A 79 15.26 2.17 -16.15
CA LYS A 79 14.09 2.82 -16.72
C LYS A 79 14.48 3.40 -18.06
N GLU A 80 14.46 2.58 -19.10
CA GLU A 80 14.14 3.14 -20.41
C GLU A 80 12.64 3.48 -20.40
N ASN A 81 12.31 4.71 -19.98
CA ASN A 81 10.97 5.32 -20.04
C ASN A 81 9.77 4.52 -19.49
N PHE A 82 10.00 3.42 -18.76
CA PHE A 82 8.92 2.59 -18.26
C PHE A 82 8.27 3.21 -17.01
N GLU A 83 7.13 3.88 -17.23
CA GLU A 83 6.21 4.26 -16.16
C GLU A 83 5.06 3.26 -16.08
N CYS A 84 5.04 2.45 -15.01
CA CYS A 84 3.88 1.63 -14.73
C CYS A 84 2.69 2.54 -14.36
N LYS A 85 1.72 2.66 -15.27
CA LYS A 85 0.50 3.45 -15.08
C LYS A 85 -0.19 3.14 -13.74
N SER A 86 -0.30 1.87 -13.36
CA SER A 86 -0.89 1.47 -12.08
C SER A 86 -0.10 1.96 -10.86
N CYS A 87 1.24 1.95 -10.93
CA CYS A 87 2.08 2.50 -9.86
C CYS A 87 2.01 4.02 -9.81
N VAL A 88 1.97 4.71 -10.95
CA VAL A 88 1.78 6.17 -11.02
C VAL A 88 0.42 6.57 -10.43
N LEU A 89 -0.66 5.87 -10.81
CA LEU A 89 -1.99 6.07 -10.25
C LEU A 89 -2.05 5.81 -8.73
N SER A 90 -1.17 4.96 -8.21
CA SER A 90 -1.06 4.64 -6.79
C SER A 90 -0.08 5.57 -6.04
N LYS A 91 0.79 6.30 -6.73
CA LYS A 91 1.81 7.20 -6.19
C LYS A 91 1.33 8.66 -6.30
N ILE A 92 0.50 9.10 -5.36
CA ILE A 92 0.23 10.53 -5.14
C ILE A 92 0.83 10.99 -3.81
N THR A 93 1.44 12.18 -3.84
CA THR A 93 2.01 12.87 -2.69
C THR A 93 0.96 13.12 -1.61
N LYS A 94 1.26 12.69 -0.38
CA LYS A 94 0.50 13.05 0.83
C LYS A 94 0.37 14.57 0.89
N GLN A 95 -0.84 15.10 0.68
CA GLN A 95 -1.13 16.45 1.17
C GLN A 95 -1.04 16.46 2.70
N LEU A 96 -0.29 17.40 3.24
CA LEU A 96 -0.18 17.64 4.68
C LEU A 96 -1.48 18.28 5.16
N PHE A 97 -2.24 17.55 5.98
CA PHE A 97 -3.41 18.10 6.66
C PHE A 97 -3.02 18.65 8.03
N LYS A 98 -3.55 19.83 8.37
CA LYS A 98 -3.14 20.64 9.53
C LYS A 98 -3.73 20.21 10.90
N LYS A 99 -4.62 19.20 10.98
CA LYS A 99 -5.19 18.74 12.26
C LYS A 99 -5.18 17.22 12.43
N GLN A 100 -4.80 16.80 13.63
CA GLN A 100 -4.76 15.42 14.09
C GLN A 100 -6.13 15.07 14.68
N SER A 101 -6.84 14.09 14.10
CA SER A 101 -8.02 13.56 14.78
C SER A 101 -7.58 12.57 15.87
N THR A 102 -8.22 12.65 17.04
CA THR A 102 -8.01 11.70 18.14
C THR A 102 -8.44 10.30 17.74
N LEU A 103 -7.75 9.31 18.31
CA LEU A 103 -8.06 7.89 18.13
C LEU A 103 -9.06 7.47 19.21
N ALA A 104 -10.06 6.66 18.83
CA ALA A 104 -10.91 5.98 19.77
C ALA A 104 -10.14 4.86 20.50
N GLU A 105 -10.40 4.68 21.79
CA GLU A 105 -9.68 3.73 22.64
C GLU A 105 -10.02 2.28 22.27
N LYS A 106 -11.28 2.02 21.91
CA LYS A 106 -11.77 0.67 21.60
C LYS A 106 -12.34 0.58 20.18
N PRO A 107 -12.19 -0.58 19.52
CA PRO A 107 -12.90 -0.86 18.28
C PRO A 107 -14.41 -0.62 18.38
N PHE A 108 -15.00 -0.11 17.30
CA PHE A 108 -16.43 0.20 17.15
C PHE A 108 -16.97 1.33 18.04
N GLN A 109 -16.12 2.01 18.82
CA GLN A 109 -16.52 3.16 19.62
C GLN A 109 -16.79 4.40 18.76
N ARG A 110 -16.09 4.54 17.61
CA ARG A 110 -16.33 5.62 16.65
C ARG A 110 -16.20 5.08 15.23
N LEU A 111 -17.30 5.08 14.49
CA LEU A 111 -17.38 4.65 13.10
C LEU A 111 -17.57 5.85 12.19
N ASN A 112 -16.78 5.91 11.12
CA ASN A 112 -16.97 6.86 10.04
C ASN A 112 -17.67 6.15 8.88
N LEU A 113 -18.84 6.66 8.48
CA LEU A 113 -19.61 6.15 7.35
C LEU A 113 -19.60 7.18 6.21
N ASP A 114 -19.39 6.73 4.97
CA ASP A 114 -19.44 7.59 3.79
C ASP A 114 -20.03 6.84 2.59
N LEU A 115 -20.76 7.54 1.73
CA LEU A 115 -21.39 6.98 0.54
C LEU A 115 -20.64 7.42 -0.71
N ILE A 116 -20.13 6.45 -1.47
CA ILE A 116 -19.58 6.66 -2.82
C ILE A 116 -20.67 6.32 -3.84
N GLY A 117 -20.88 7.20 -4.82
CA GLY A 117 -21.67 6.90 -6.01
C GLY A 117 -22.45 8.11 -6.51
N PRO A 118 -23.18 7.95 -7.63
CA PRO A 118 -23.30 6.72 -8.42
C PRO A 118 -22.00 6.35 -9.16
N ILE A 119 -21.68 5.05 -9.23
CA ILE A 119 -20.52 4.49 -9.95
C ILE A 119 -20.99 4.00 -11.32
N GLN A 120 -20.25 4.36 -12.37
CA GLN A 120 -20.47 3.87 -13.73
C GLN A 120 -19.25 3.08 -14.22
N PRO A 121 -19.45 1.93 -14.91
CA PRO A 121 -20.73 1.30 -15.21
C PRO A 121 -21.38 0.65 -13.96
N GLU A 122 -22.69 0.40 -14.04
CA GLU A 122 -23.38 -0.44 -13.07
C GLU A 122 -22.68 -1.80 -12.94
N SER A 123 -22.63 -2.31 -11.70
CA SER A 123 -21.99 -3.58 -11.42
C SER A 123 -22.75 -4.77 -12.05
N THR A 124 -22.13 -5.94 -12.19
CA THR A 124 -22.84 -7.14 -12.69
C THR A 124 -24.02 -7.55 -11.80
N HIS A 125 -23.99 -7.18 -10.51
CA HIS A 125 -25.06 -7.39 -9.54
C HIS A 125 -25.94 -6.15 -9.33
N LYS A 126 -25.95 -5.21 -10.29
CA LYS A 126 -26.76 -3.99 -10.27
C LYS A 126 -26.42 -2.99 -9.17
N HIS A 127 -25.24 -3.09 -8.56
CA HIS A 127 -24.79 -2.09 -7.61
C HIS A 127 -24.39 -0.80 -8.33
N GLN A 128 -24.67 0.33 -7.71
CA GLN A 128 -24.30 1.67 -8.19
C GLN A 128 -23.69 2.54 -7.10
N TYR A 129 -23.73 2.12 -5.83
CA TYR A 129 -23.20 2.88 -4.71
C TYR A 129 -22.36 1.98 -3.82
N VAL A 130 -21.51 2.57 -2.99
CA VAL A 130 -20.72 1.90 -1.96
C VAL A 130 -20.88 2.65 -0.66
N LEU A 131 -21.36 1.98 0.39
CA LEU A 131 -21.24 2.47 1.75
C LEU A 131 -19.90 2.03 2.31
N ASN A 132 -19.01 2.98 2.57
CA ASN A 132 -17.79 2.72 3.31
C ASN A 132 -18.02 2.86 4.80
N LEU A 133 -17.48 1.92 5.55
CA LEU A 133 -17.39 1.92 6.99
C LEU A 133 -15.92 1.86 7.38
N ILE A 134 -15.51 2.79 8.24
CA ILE A 134 -14.15 2.86 8.73
C ILE A 134 -14.20 2.97 10.25
N ASP A 135 -13.63 1.99 10.94
CA ASP A 135 -13.45 2.06 12.38
C ASP A 135 -12.31 3.00 12.75
N ASN A 136 -12.56 3.93 13.65
CA ASN A 136 -11.57 4.93 14.02
C ASN A 136 -10.40 4.31 14.80
N SER A 137 -10.69 3.37 15.71
CA SER A 137 -9.71 2.75 16.61
C SER A 137 -8.79 1.79 15.85
N SER A 138 -9.34 0.75 15.23
CA SER A 138 -8.61 -0.32 14.52
C SER A 138 -8.21 0.03 13.10
N ARG A 139 -8.82 1.07 12.50
CA ARG A 139 -8.74 1.36 11.05
C ARG A 139 -9.28 0.25 10.17
N TYR A 140 -10.13 -0.61 10.70
CA TYR A 140 -10.84 -1.61 9.92
C TYR A 140 -11.74 -0.92 8.88
N ILE A 141 -11.69 -1.42 7.64
CA ILE A 141 -12.37 -0.85 6.48
C ILE A 141 -13.36 -1.87 5.94
N ALA A 142 -14.59 -1.48 5.68
CA ALA A 142 -15.54 -2.29 4.92
C ALA A 142 -16.23 -1.43 3.86
N GLY A 143 -16.31 -1.93 2.62
CA GLY A 143 -17.11 -1.33 1.56
C GLY A 143 -18.29 -2.24 1.24
N PHE A 144 -19.51 -1.74 1.40
CA PHE A 144 -20.74 -2.45 1.12
C PHE A 144 -21.34 -1.94 -0.20
N PRO A 145 -21.35 -2.75 -1.28
CA PRO A 145 -22.04 -2.39 -2.51
C PRO A 145 -23.55 -2.26 -2.29
N LEU A 146 -24.15 -1.19 -2.82
CA LEU A 146 -25.57 -0.88 -2.73
C LEU A 146 -26.16 -0.63 -4.12
N THR A 147 -27.40 -1.06 -4.33
CA THR A 147 -28.14 -0.83 -5.59
C THR A 147 -28.80 0.56 -5.63
N HIS A 148 -29.16 1.11 -4.47
CA HIS A 148 -29.85 2.39 -4.37
C HIS A 148 -29.19 3.33 -3.34
N LYS A 149 -29.30 4.63 -3.58
CA LYS A 149 -28.85 5.69 -2.66
C LYS A 149 -29.64 5.70 -1.35
N LYS A 150 -30.89 5.23 -1.38
CA LYS A 150 -31.79 5.28 -0.23
C LYS A 150 -31.40 4.19 0.77
N TYR A 151 -30.75 4.61 1.85
CA TYR A 151 -31.01 4.00 3.15
C TYR A 151 -32.51 4.20 3.41
N ASN A 152 -33.30 3.14 3.50
CA ASN A 152 -34.50 3.26 4.31
C ASN A 152 -33.98 3.68 5.69
N ARG A 153 -34.27 4.93 6.06
CA ARG A 153 -34.17 5.41 7.44
C ARG A 153 -34.77 4.27 8.27
N CYS A 154 -33.97 3.61 9.12
CA CYS A 154 -34.45 2.45 9.87
C CYS A 154 -35.81 2.81 10.47
N PRO A 155 -36.90 2.11 10.13
CA PRO A 155 -38.21 2.39 10.71
C PRO A 155 -38.29 1.75 12.10
N HIS A 156 -37.30 2.00 12.94
CA HIS A 156 -37.25 1.48 14.31
C HIS A 156 -37.08 2.67 15.25
N GLN A 157 -38.21 3.04 15.85
CA GLN A 157 -38.32 3.79 17.10
C GLN A 157 -37.77 2.98 18.30
N SER A 158 -36.67 2.25 18.10
CA SER A 158 -36.04 1.42 19.13
C SER A 158 -34.56 1.16 18.77
N VAL A 159 -33.82 2.23 18.47
CA VAL A 159 -32.35 2.15 18.49
C VAL A 159 -31.92 2.55 19.89
N ASP A 160 -31.45 1.53 20.60
CA ASP A 160 -30.80 1.53 21.91
C ASP A 160 -30.11 2.86 22.26
N SER A 161 -30.39 3.36 23.46
CA SER A 161 -30.07 4.68 24.04
C SER A 161 -28.56 5.00 24.18
N GLN A 162 -27.68 4.22 23.54
CA GLN A 162 -26.22 4.24 23.72
C GLN A 162 -25.43 4.54 22.43
N ARG A 163 -26.10 4.84 21.30
CA ARG A 163 -25.42 5.17 20.03
C ARG A 163 -25.66 6.61 19.62
N GLU A 164 -24.70 7.49 19.91
CA GLU A 164 -24.67 8.84 19.36
C GLU A 164 -24.28 8.79 17.87
N ILE A 165 -25.25 9.05 16.99
CA ILE A 165 -24.98 9.27 15.57
C ILE A 165 -24.52 10.72 15.41
N LEU A 166 -23.20 10.92 15.35
CA LEU A 166 -22.63 12.20 14.96
C LEU A 166 -22.77 12.38 13.44
N ILE A 167 -23.85 13.03 13.01
CA ILE A 167 -23.98 13.51 11.63
C ILE A 167 -23.11 14.75 11.51
N SER A 168 -22.10 14.72 10.64
CA SER A 168 -21.32 15.94 10.36
C SER A 168 -22.26 17.01 9.82
N GLU A 169 -22.22 18.21 10.40
CA GLU A 169 -22.93 19.36 9.84
C GLU A 169 -22.54 19.55 8.37
N PRO A 170 -23.48 19.99 7.50
CA PRO A 170 -23.17 20.27 6.11
C PRO A 170 -21.98 21.24 6.03
N HIS A 171 -20.90 20.83 5.36
CA HIS A 171 -19.69 21.63 5.09
C HIS A 171 -18.64 21.76 6.21
N HIS A 172 -18.57 20.85 7.19
CA HIS A 172 -17.38 20.70 8.08
C HIS A 172 -16.45 19.52 7.67
N PRO A 173 -15.51 19.72 6.71
CA PRO A 173 -14.58 18.67 6.24
C PRO A 173 -13.55 18.21 7.29
N GLU A 174 -13.43 18.94 8.40
CA GLU A 174 -12.38 18.75 9.40
C GLU A 174 -12.52 17.48 10.26
N HIS A 175 -13.76 17.01 10.51
CA HIS A 175 -14.01 15.72 11.15
C HIS A 175 -13.89 14.52 10.20
N ASN A 176 -14.01 14.77 8.89
CA ASN A 176 -14.08 13.72 7.87
C ASN A 176 -12.72 13.40 7.22
N SER A 177 -11.66 14.15 7.52
CA SER A 177 -10.36 13.99 6.84
C SER A 177 -9.79 12.56 6.85
N ARG A 178 -10.05 11.75 7.91
CA ARG A 178 -9.66 10.33 7.95
C ARG A 178 -10.51 9.45 7.03
N ALA A 179 -11.82 9.68 7.02
CA ALA A 179 -12.72 8.93 6.14
C ALA A 179 -12.46 9.30 4.68
N GLU A 180 -12.22 10.58 4.38
CA GLU A 180 -11.83 11.05 3.05
C GLU A 180 -10.52 10.44 2.55
N ARG A 181 -9.47 10.39 3.39
CA ARG A 181 -8.20 9.73 3.02
C ARG A 181 -8.41 8.26 2.70
N THR A 182 -9.18 7.57 3.54
CA THR A 182 -9.41 6.14 3.39
C THR A 182 -10.30 5.85 2.17
N LYS A 183 -11.32 6.68 1.92
CA LYS A 183 -12.12 6.68 0.69
C LYS A 183 -11.22 6.83 -0.53
N ARG A 184 -10.30 7.78 -0.51
CA ARG A 184 -9.33 8.00 -1.58
C ARG A 184 -8.46 6.77 -1.81
N THR A 185 -7.91 6.18 -0.75
CA THR A 185 -7.10 4.94 -0.83
C THR A 185 -7.88 3.78 -1.44
N ILE A 186 -9.15 3.57 -1.04
CA ILE A 186 -9.99 2.50 -1.61
C ILE A 186 -10.21 2.75 -3.10
N VAL A 187 -10.60 3.96 -3.49
CA VAL A 187 -10.86 4.33 -4.89
C VAL A 187 -9.61 4.19 -5.75
N GLU A 188 -8.45 4.62 -5.24
CA GLU A 188 -7.17 4.48 -5.94
C GLU A 188 -6.76 3.02 -6.08
N SER A 189 -6.91 2.20 -5.03
CA SER A 189 -6.65 0.76 -5.07
C SER A 189 -7.53 0.05 -6.11
N ILE A 190 -8.81 0.42 -6.20
CA ILE A 190 -9.72 -0.14 -7.21
C ILE A 190 -9.26 0.26 -8.61
N ARG A 191 -8.94 1.55 -8.83
CA ARG A 191 -8.49 2.07 -10.13
C ARG A 191 -7.18 1.42 -10.58
N SER A 192 -6.22 1.26 -9.68
CA SER A 192 -4.93 0.65 -10.00
C SER A 192 -5.08 -0.83 -10.33
N THR A 193 -5.96 -1.55 -9.62
CA THR A 193 -6.30 -2.95 -9.90
C THR A 193 -6.97 -3.08 -11.26
N PHE A 194 -7.91 -2.21 -11.63
CA PHE A 194 -8.51 -2.23 -12.97
C PHE A 194 -7.50 -1.94 -14.08
N ALA A 195 -6.62 -0.96 -13.86
CA ALA A 195 -5.58 -0.62 -14.83
C ALA A 195 -4.60 -1.78 -15.08
N SER A 196 -4.36 -2.67 -14.09
CA SER A 196 -3.42 -3.79 -14.23
C SER A 196 -4.05 -5.13 -14.60
N SER A 197 -5.35 -5.35 -14.31
CA SER A 197 -5.98 -6.68 -14.39
C SER A 197 -6.80 -6.96 -15.63
N HIS A 198 -7.02 -5.96 -16.49
CA HIS A 198 -7.85 -6.09 -17.71
C HIS A 198 -9.28 -6.60 -17.43
N LEU A 199 -9.73 -6.51 -16.16
CA LEU A 199 -11.05 -6.97 -15.75
C LEU A 199 -12.14 -6.03 -16.28
N PRO A 200 -13.33 -6.55 -16.63
CA PRO A 200 -14.48 -5.73 -16.96
C PRO A 200 -14.85 -4.79 -15.80
N ASN A 201 -15.01 -3.49 -16.09
CA ASN A 201 -15.35 -2.48 -15.09
C ASN A 201 -16.65 -2.80 -14.30
N LYS A 202 -17.57 -3.62 -14.85
CA LYS A 202 -18.78 -4.09 -14.16
C LYS A 202 -18.48 -4.97 -12.93
N LEU A 203 -17.26 -5.51 -12.81
CA LEU A 203 -16.83 -6.32 -11.65
C LEU A 203 -16.31 -5.47 -10.47
N TRP A 204 -16.53 -4.15 -10.49
CA TRP A 204 -15.96 -3.24 -9.48
C TRP A 204 -16.33 -3.60 -8.04
N HIS A 205 -17.49 -4.22 -7.81
CA HIS A 205 -17.95 -4.65 -6.50
C HIS A 205 -17.15 -5.84 -5.94
N GLU A 206 -16.65 -6.74 -6.78
CA GLU A 206 -15.73 -7.81 -6.37
C GLU A 206 -14.31 -7.26 -6.17
N VAL A 207 -13.87 -6.38 -7.07
CA VAL A 207 -12.58 -5.68 -6.92
C VAL A 207 -12.54 -4.85 -5.64
N LEU A 208 -13.65 -4.19 -5.28
CA LEU A 208 -13.82 -3.46 -4.02
C LEU A 208 -13.61 -4.38 -2.81
N LYS A 209 -14.25 -5.56 -2.79
CA LYS A 209 -14.11 -6.52 -1.68
C LYS A 209 -12.64 -6.96 -1.55
N SER A 210 -11.99 -7.29 -2.67
CA SER A 210 -10.58 -7.65 -2.71
C SER A 210 -9.68 -6.52 -2.19
N CYS A 211 -9.86 -5.28 -2.68
CA CYS A 211 -9.11 -4.11 -2.20
C CYS A 211 -9.31 -3.89 -0.70
N CYS A 212 -10.55 -3.99 -0.20
CA CYS A 212 -10.84 -3.88 1.23
C CYS A 212 -10.12 -4.97 2.04
N LEU A 213 -10.09 -6.22 1.56
CA LEU A 213 -9.39 -7.32 2.22
C LEU A 213 -7.87 -7.10 2.25
N SER A 214 -7.28 -6.61 1.16
CA SER A 214 -5.87 -6.27 1.08
C SER A 214 -5.50 -5.15 2.06
N LEU A 215 -6.31 -4.08 2.13
CA LEU A 215 -6.06 -2.96 3.04
C LEU A 215 -6.18 -3.35 4.53
N LYS A 216 -7.02 -4.33 4.87
CA LYS A 216 -7.17 -4.83 6.25
C LYS A 216 -5.93 -5.57 6.77
N GLN A 217 -4.98 -5.94 5.90
CA GLN A 217 -3.75 -6.63 6.28
C GLN A 217 -2.59 -5.69 6.55
N ILE A 218 -2.70 -4.41 6.18
CA ILE A 218 -1.61 -3.47 6.28
C ILE A 218 -1.64 -2.83 7.68
N PRO A 219 -0.70 -3.15 8.58
CA PRO A 219 -0.64 -2.52 9.88
C PRO A 219 -0.24 -1.04 9.74
N ARG A 220 -0.58 -0.24 10.76
CA ARG A 220 -0.04 1.13 10.85
C ARG A 220 1.45 1.07 11.11
N LYS A 221 2.15 2.17 10.78
CA LYS A 221 3.61 2.30 10.96
C LYS A 221 4.07 1.97 12.40
N GLU A 222 3.22 2.20 13.38
CA GLU A 222 3.49 2.00 14.81
C GLU A 222 2.80 0.76 15.40
N ASP A 223 1.92 0.09 14.64
CA ASP A 223 1.21 -1.11 15.08
C ASP A 223 1.91 -2.36 14.53
N TYR A 224 1.96 -3.42 15.33
CA TYR A 224 2.40 -4.75 14.87
C TYR A 224 1.25 -5.60 14.31
N LEU A 225 0.02 -5.26 14.68
CA LEU A 225 -1.18 -6.00 14.28
C LEU A 225 -1.88 -5.28 13.13
N SER A 226 -2.36 -6.08 12.18
CA SER A 226 -3.20 -5.60 11.09
C SER A 226 -4.62 -5.23 11.59
N PRO A 227 -5.34 -4.32 10.90
CA PRO A 227 -6.75 -4.05 11.21
C PRO A 227 -7.62 -5.31 11.28
N TRP A 228 -7.32 -6.32 10.46
CA TRP A 228 -7.99 -7.63 10.53
C TRP A 228 -7.77 -8.33 11.87
N GLU A 229 -6.53 -8.40 12.34
CA GLU A 229 -6.18 -9.08 13.58
C GLU A 229 -6.76 -8.37 14.80
N ILE A 230 -6.79 -7.04 14.79
CA ILE A 230 -7.38 -6.24 15.88
C ILE A 230 -8.88 -6.54 16.03
N ILE A 231 -9.61 -6.69 14.92
CA ILE A 231 -11.06 -6.90 14.95
C ILE A 231 -11.44 -8.37 15.13
N ASN A 232 -10.77 -9.26 14.41
CA ASN A 232 -11.15 -10.67 14.34
C ASN A 232 -10.41 -11.55 15.34
N TRP A 233 -9.45 -10.99 16.08
CA TRP A 233 -8.61 -11.70 17.07
C TRP A 233 -7.95 -12.97 16.50
N ARG A 234 -7.70 -12.98 15.19
CA ARG A 234 -7.11 -14.09 14.44
C ARG A 234 -6.22 -13.55 13.33
N LYS A 235 -5.19 -14.32 12.97
CA LYS A 235 -4.35 -14.02 11.81
C LYS A 235 -5.17 -14.00 10.53
N PHE A 236 -4.73 -13.18 9.58
CA PHE A 236 -5.37 -13.13 8.27
C PHE A 236 -5.17 -14.47 7.52
N PRO A 237 -6.24 -15.14 7.07
CA PRO A 237 -6.09 -16.36 6.29
C PRO A 237 -5.59 -16.04 4.88
N THR A 238 -4.41 -16.54 4.51
CA THR A 238 -3.77 -16.25 3.22
C THR A 238 -4.62 -16.66 2.01
N GLU A 239 -5.46 -17.69 2.17
CA GLU A 239 -6.36 -18.24 1.13
C GLU A 239 -7.45 -17.25 0.69
N MET A 240 -7.74 -16.22 1.50
CA MET A 240 -8.75 -15.22 1.17
C MET A 240 -8.30 -14.22 0.11
N LEU A 241 -6.99 -14.10 -0.14
CA LEU A 241 -6.46 -13.28 -1.22
C LEU A 241 -6.05 -14.16 -2.39
N GLN A 242 -6.66 -13.90 -3.54
CA GLN A 242 -6.19 -14.44 -4.80
C GLN A 242 -5.49 -13.34 -5.60
N PRO A 243 -4.40 -13.65 -6.32
CA PRO A 243 -3.72 -12.68 -7.15
C PRO A 243 -4.66 -12.17 -8.23
N VAL A 244 -4.82 -10.84 -8.29
CA VAL A 244 -5.59 -10.13 -9.32
C VAL A 244 -4.64 -9.13 -9.96
N GLY A 245 -4.45 -9.23 -11.29
CA GLY A 245 -3.57 -8.31 -12.02
C GLY A 245 -2.38 -8.99 -12.68
N THR A 246 -1.33 -8.20 -12.89
CA THR A 246 -0.11 -8.61 -13.58
C THR A 246 0.70 -9.61 -12.74
N PRO A 247 1.26 -10.68 -13.34
CA PRO A 247 2.15 -11.61 -12.64
C PRO A 247 3.33 -10.85 -12.03
N LEU A 248 3.51 -10.98 -10.72
CA LEU A 248 4.70 -10.49 -10.02
C LEU A 248 5.73 -11.61 -9.95
N VAL A 249 6.87 -11.43 -10.62
CA VAL A 249 7.99 -12.37 -10.52
C VAL A 249 8.81 -11.98 -9.29
N ILE A 250 8.85 -12.86 -8.29
CA ILE A 250 9.73 -12.73 -7.12
C ILE A 250 10.92 -13.66 -7.34
N LEU A 251 12.12 -13.11 -7.53
CA LEU A 251 13.33 -13.90 -7.65
C LEU A 251 13.74 -14.45 -6.28
N LYS A 252 13.44 -15.72 -6.00
CA LYS A 252 13.95 -16.44 -4.82
C LYS A 252 15.36 -16.95 -5.12
N MET A 253 16.38 -16.20 -4.70
CA MET A 253 17.77 -16.67 -4.79
C MET A 253 18.09 -17.67 -3.67
N THR A 254 18.07 -18.96 -3.99
CA THR A 254 18.63 -20.03 -3.14
C THR A 254 20.09 -20.26 -3.54
N ARG A 255 21.04 -19.66 -2.82
CA ARG A 255 22.45 -20.07 -2.91
C ARG A 255 22.68 -21.26 -1.97
N HIS A 256 23.03 -22.42 -2.54
CA HIS A 256 23.76 -23.45 -1.79
C HIS A 256 25.18 -22.94 -1.58
N LYS A 257 25.60 -22.84 -0.31
CA LYS A 257 26.98 -22.54 0.06
C LYS A 257 27.86 -23.73 -0.35
N GLY A 258 28.85 -23.47 -1.20
CA GLY A 258 30.11 -24.22 -1.20
C GLY A 258 31.07 -23.61 -0.19
#